data_AF-A0AA41R2P5-F1
#
_entry.id   AF-A0AA41R2P5-F1
#
_cell.length_a   1.000
_cell.length_b   1.000
_cell.length_c   1.000
_cell.angle_alpha   90.00
_cell.angle_beta   90.00
_cell.angle_gamma   90.00
#
_symmetry.space_group_name_H-M   'P 1'
#
loop_
_entity.id
_entity.type
_entity.pdbx_description
1 polymer ?
#
loop_
_entity_poly.entity_id
_entity_poly.type
_entity_poly.pdbx_seq_one_letter_code
_entity_poly.pdbx_strand_id
1 'polypeptide(L)'
;MLNHSVVGLPAPIATHIIGLLLVGLTLFACGAGRPQPPADPPLSLEALFAQCGLPAACDAPTPWEGRTVTIEARVDPANIFEKRRHPRLPYEKFKLLDGSGRSLEVWPRAADNSPIFDKLAARPSDRIVVRGRLAAIKMPTQSTCRLGVKLFIDHPDRIQFQEK
;
A
#
# COMPACT_ATOMS: atom_id res chain seq x y z
N MET A 1 -75.67 44.34 0.62
CA MET A 1 -75.11 45.59 1.16
C MET A 1 -73.63 45.60 0.85
N LEU A 2 -73.22 46.64 0.13
CA LEU A 2 -71.86 46.94 -0.33
C LEU A 2 -70.98 47.50 0.82
N ASN A 3 -69.68 47.65 0.52
CA ASN A 3 -68.61 48.43 1.18
C ASN A 3 -67.65 47.64 2.06
N HIS A 4 -66.33 47.86 2.05
CA HIS A 4 -65.45 48.66 1.19
C HIS A 4 -64.02 48.10 1.37
N SER A 5 -63.25 48.09 0.29
CA SER A 5 -61.80 47.88 0.25
C SER A 5 -61.03 48.94 1.05
N VAL A 6 -59.91 48.57 1.68
CA VAL A 6 -58.74 49.46 1.77
C VAL A 6 -57.45 48.64 1.65
N VAL A 7 -56.64 49.09 0.69
CA VAL A 7 -55.30 48.67 0.27
C VAL A 7 -54.24 49.18 1.24
N GLY A 8 -53.14 48.44 1.43
CA GLY A 8 -51.95 48.98 2.11
C GLY A 8 -50.72 48.07 2.08
N LEU A 9 -49.85 48.29 1.10
CA LEU A 9 -48.40 48.02 1.10
C LEU A 9 -47.75 49.35 0.65
N PRO A 10 -46.52 49.75 1.07
CA PRO A 10 -45.30 48.93 1.08
C PRO A 10 -44.29 49.19 2.24
N ALA A 11 -43.19 48.43 2.23
CA ALA A 11 -42.04 48.39 3.16
C ALA A 11 -41.21 49.68 3.28
N PRO A 12 -40.29 49.77 4.28
CA PRO A 12 -38.85 49.75 3.95
C PRO A 12 -37.96 48.98 4.97
N ILE A 13 -36.99 48.17 4.51
CA ILE A 13 -35.54 48.42 4.35
C ILE A 13 -34.70 48.33 5.64
N ALA A 14 -33.64 47.50 5.55
CA ALA A 14 -32.43 47.43 6.39
C ALA A 14 -32.64 47.00 7.85
N THR A 15 -31.93 46.02 8.40
CA THR A 15 -30.48 46.14 8.65
C THR A 15 -29.97 44.82 9.23
N HIS A 16 -29.64 43.79 8.43
CA HIS A 16 -28.86 42.63 8.94
C HIS A 16 -27.89 42.10 7.86
N ILE A 17 -27.18 43.02 7.21
CA ILE A 17 -25.88 42.75 6.61
C ILE A 17 -24.87 43.28 7.63
N ILE A 18 -23.76 42.59 7.87
CA ILE A 18 -22.75 42.79 8.95
C ILE A 18 -23.01 41.89 10.17
N GLY A 19 -22.79 40.60 9.98
CA GLY A 19 -22.81 39.60 11.06
C GLY A 19 -22.43 38.19 10.62
N LEU A 20 -22.15 37.99 9.33
CA LEU A 20 -21.83 36.69 8.72
C LEU A 20 -20.52 36.71 7.92
N LEU A 21 -19.67 37.73 8.13
CA LEU A 21 -18.39 37.87 7.42
C LEU A 21 -17.15 37.57 8.31
N LEU A 22 -17.34 37.20 9.59
CA LEU A 22 -16.24 36.93 10.54
C LEU A 22 -16.17 35.48 11.04
N VAL A 23 -16.96 34.57 10.45
CA VAL A 23 -16.92 33.12 10.71
C VAL A 23 -16.61 32.33 9.43
N GLY A 24 -16.21 33.00 8.35
CA GLY A 24 -15.89 32.39 7.05
C GLY A 24 -14.39 32.25 6.74
N LEU A 25 -13.50 32.49 7.73
CA LEU A 25 -12.07 32.73 7.45
C LEU A 25 -11.09 32.05 8.43
N THR A 26 -11.44 30.89 8.99
CA THR A 26 -10.51 30.09 9.84
C THR A 26 -10.38 28.62 9.46
N LEU A 27 -11.02 28.15 8.38
CA LEU A 27 -10.89 26.76 7.90
C LEU A 27 -10.02 26.60 6.64
N PHE A 28 -9.29 27.65 6.23
CA PHE A 28 -8.07 27.50 5.44
C PHE A 28 -6.86 27.35 6.38
N ALA A 29 -6.96 26.44 7.34
CA ALA A 29 -5.76 25.80 7.86
C ALA A 29 -5.25 24.92 6.71
N CYS A 30 -4.44 25.53 5.83
CA CYS A 30 -3.49 24.81 5.00
C CYS A 30 -2.72 23.91 5.95
N GLY A 31 -3.15 22.66 6.07
CA GLY A 31 -2.36 21.62 6.71
C GLY A 31 -1.07 21.57 5.92
N ALA A 32 -0.04 22.22 6.46
CA ALA A 32 1.32 22.04 6.02
C ALA A 32 1.58 20.54 6.19
N GLY A 33 1.36 19.79 5.10
CA GLY A 33 1.63 18.38 5.03
C GLY A 33 3.05 18.21 5.50
N ARG A 34 3.23 17.51 6.62
CA ARG A 34 4.56 17.25 7.16
C ARG A 34 5.40 16.71 6.00
N PRO A 35 6.57 17.30 5.71
CA PRO A 35 7.46 16.78 4.68
C PRO A 35 7.65 15.29 4.96
N GLN A 36 7.12 14.46 4.08
CA GLN A 36 7.36 13.03 4.18
C GLN A 36 8.86 12.87 3.96
N PRO A 37 9.62 12.28 4.91
CA PRO A 37 11.04 12.08 4.70
C PRO A 37 11.25 11.39 3.36
N PRO A 38 12.30 11.77 2.59
CA PRO A 38 12.55 11.18 1.29
C PRO A 38 12.56 9.66 1.45
N ALA A 39 11.77 8.98 0.62
CA ALA A 39 11.70 7.53 0.69
C ALA A 39 13.10 6.96 0.41
N ASP A 40 13.57 6.05 1.26
CA ASP A 40 14.81 5.32 0.99
C ASP A 40 14.75 4.71 -0.41
N PRO A 41 15.86 4.72 -1.17
CA PRO A 41 15.89 4.12 -2.49
C PRO A 41 15.48 2.64 -2.42
N PRO A 42 14.72 2.12 -3.40
CA PRO A 42 14.35 0.71 -3.43
C PRO A 42 15.57 -0.21 -3.39
N LEU A 43 15.52 -1.25 -2.58
CA LEU A 43 16.55 -2.29 -2.51
C LEU A 43 16.38 -3.28 -3.65
N SER A 44 17.49 -3.74 -4.23
CA SER A 44 17.48 -4.99 -5.01
C SER A 44 17.27 -6.20 -4.08
N LEU A 45 16.87 -7.34 -4.64
CA LEU A 45 16.79 -8.58 -3.84
C LEU A 45 18.16 -9.00 -3.29
N GLU A 46 19.24 -8.77 -4.03
CA GLU A 46 20.60 -9.02 -3.55
C GLU A 46 20.93 -8.16 -2.32
N ALA A 47 20.68 -6.85 -2.38
CA ALA A 47 20.91 -5.93 -1.27
C ALA A 47 20.05 -6.29 -0.05
N LEU A 48 18.78 -6.66 -0.26
CA LEU A 48 17.91 -7.13 0.81
C LEU A 48 18.51 -8.34 1.53
N PHE A 49 18.93 -9.36 0.78
CA PHE A 49 19.46 -10.58 1.36
C PHE A 49 20.79 -10.34 2.07
N ALA A 50 21.66 -9.51 1.51
CA ALA A 50 22.91 -9.10 2.17
C ALA A 50 22.62 -8.37 3.50
N GLN A 51 21.67 -7.43 3.50
CA GLN A 51 21.25 -6.71 4.71
C GLN A 51 20.62 -7.63 5.77
N CYS A 52 19.91 -8.67 5.33
CA CYS A 52 19.30 -9.65 6.22
C CYS A 52 20.28 -10.76 6.67
N GLY A 53 21.51 -10.79 6.15
CA GLY A 53 22.50 -11.83 6.43
C GLY A 53 22.07 -13.22 5.93
N LEU A 54 21.39 -13.29 4.77
CA LEU A 54 20.82 -14.52 4.25
C LEU A 54 21.65 -15.13 3.11
N PRO A 55 21.70 -16.48 3.02
CA PRO A 55 20.98 -17.46 3.85
C PRO A 55 21.62 -17.68 5.22
N ALA A 56 20.80 -18.03 6.22
CA ALA A 56 21.27 -18.32 7.58
C ALA A 56 20.60 -19.58 8.15
N ALA A 57 21.07 -20.05 9.31
CA ALA A 57 20.41 -21.11 10.08
C ALA A 57 19.09 -20.61 10.69
N CYS A 58 18.13 -21.51 10.94
CA CYS A 58 16.78 -21.15 11.43
C CYS A 58 16.71 -20.57 12.85
N ASP A 59 17.79 -20.68 13.62
CA ASP A 59 17.97 -20.10 14.96
C ASP A 59 18.76 -18.78 14.92
N ALA A 60 19.25 -18.36 13.76
CA ALA A 60 19.91 -17.07 13.60
C ALA A 60 18.97 -15.92 13.99
N PRO A 61 19.50 -14.85 14.62
CA PRO A 61 18.70 -13.71 15.04
C PRO A 61 18.09 -12.95 13.84
N THR A 62 16.87 -12.45 14.00
CA THR A 62 16.12 -11.72 12.96
C THR A 62 15.88 -10.25 13.34
N PRO A 63 16.93 -9.43 13.61
CA PRO A 63 16.74 -8.03 14.03
C PRO A 63 16.04 -7.16 12.96
N TRP A 64 15.94 -7.67 11.73
CA TRP A 64 15.26 -7.02 10.62
C TRP A 64 13.76 -7.34 10.53
N GLU A 65 13.26 -8.30 11.31
CA GLU A 65 11.85 -8.69 11.28
C GLU A 65 10.95 -7.53 11.73
N GLY A 66 9.82 -7.34 11.03
CA GLY A 66 8.91 -6.22 11.28
C GLY A 66 9.32 -4.88 10.66
N ARG A 67 10.56 -4.75 10.14
CA ARG A 67 10.98 -3.54 9.40
C ARG A 67 10.21 -3.40 8.09
N THR A 68 9.88 -2.17 7.75
CA THR A 68 9.32 -1.83 6.44
C THR A 68 10.46 -1.54 5.47
N VAL A 69 10.43 -2.12 4.28
CA VAL A 69 11.40 -1.89 3.21
C VAL A 69 10.68 -1.61 1.89
N THR A 70 11.40 -0.98 0.98
CA THR A 70 11.01 -0.81 -0.42
C THR A 70 11.93 -1.64 -1.29
N ILE A 71 11.40 -2.45 -2.20
CA ILE A 71 12.13 -3.42 -3.00
C ILE A 71 11.79 -3.22 -4.47
N GLU A 72 12.80 -3.18 -5.33
CA GLU A 72 12.64 -3.21 -6.78
C GLU A 72 12.99 -4.60 -7.33
N ALA A 73 12.04 -5.23 -8.00
CA ALA A 73 12.25 -6.55 -8.61
C ALA A 73 11.21 -6.83 -9.72
N ARG A 74 11.43 -7.90 -10.50
CA ARG A 74 10.49 -8.35 -11.53
C ARG A 74 9.46 -9.30 -10.92
N VAL A 75 8.20 -9.17 -11.31
CA VAL A 75 7.15 -10.15 -10.97
C VAL A 75 7.40 -11.45 -11.73
N ASP A 76 7.28 -12.59 -11.05
CA ASP A 76 7.27 -13.91 -11.66
C ASP A 76 5.83 -14.28 -12.05
N PRO A 77 5.46 -14.22 -13.34
CA PRO A 77 4.09 -14.50 -13.79
C PRO A 77 3.67 -15.96 -13.52
N ALA A 78 4.63 -16.89 -13.42
CA ALA A 78 4.34 -18.30 -13.17
C ALA A 78 4.04 -18.60 -11.69
N ASN A 79 4.32 -17.64 -10.79
CA ASN A 79 4.21 -17.81 -9.35
C ASN A 79 3.29 -16.75 -8.73
N ILE A 80 2.14 -16.49 -9.38
CA ILE A 80 1.04 -15.68 -8.83
C ILE A 80 -0.06 -16.65 -8.39
N PHE A 81 -0.26 -16.76 -7.07
CA PHE A 81 -1.24 -17.63 -6.44
C PHE A 81 -2.35 -16.80 -5.79
N GLU A 82 -3.48 -16.66 -6.48
CA GLU A 82 -4.70 -16.02 -5.97
C GLU A 82 -5.83 -17.04 -5.81
N LYS A 83 -6.73 -16.82 -4.86
CA LYS A 83 -7.83 -17.76 -4.55
C LYS A 83 -8.86 -17.84 -5.66
N ARG A 84 -9.10 -16.78 -6.42
CA ARG A 84 -10.04 -16.79 -7.56
C ARG A 84 -9.66 -17.85 -8.60
N ARG A 85 -8.35 -18.02 -8.84
CA ARG A 85 -7.79 -19.05 -9.74
C ARG A 85 -7.50 -20.37 -9.04
N HIS A 86 -7.24 -20.33 -7.73
CA HIS A 86 -6.91 -21.49 -6.93
C HIS A 86 -7.74 -21.55 -5.62
N PRO A 87 -9.04 -21.86 -5.68
CA PRO A 87 -9.94 -21.72 -4.52
C PRO A 87 -9.60 -22.62 -3.33
N ARG A 88 -8.84 -23.68 -3.57
CA ARG A 88 -8.41 -24.66 -2.55
C ARG A 88 -7.16 -24.21 -1.78
N LEU A 89 -6.46 -23.17 -2.22
CA LEU A 89 -5.26 -22.71 -1.52
C LEU A 89 -5.65 -22.00 -0.22
N PRO A 90 -5.00 -22.32 0.92
CA PRO A 90 -5.27 -21.65 2.18
C PRO A 90 -4.69 -20.23 2.24
N TYR A 91 -3.89 -19.84 1.24
CA TYR A 91 -3.18 -18.58 1.17
C TYR A 91 -3.20 -17.99 -0.24
N GLU A 92 -2.80 -16.72 -0.32
CA GLU A 92 -2.52 -16.03 -1.57
C GLU A 92 -1.13 -15.40 -1.47
N LYS A 93 -0.35 -15.46 -2.55
CA LYS A 93 1.01 -14.91 -2.62
C LYS A 93 1.43 -14.70 -4.06
N PHE A 94 2.46 -13.89 -4.26
CA PHE A 94 3.17 -13.83 -5.54
C PHE A 94 4.68 -13.80 -5.30
N LYS A 95 5.46 -14.05 -6.34
CA LYS A 95 6.91 -14.14 -6.25
C LYS A 95 7.58 -13.03 -7.06
N LEU A 96 8.65 -12.51 -6.50
CA LEU A 96 9.58 -11.59 -7.15
C LEU A 96 10.86 -12.33 -7.50
N LEU A 97 11.47 -11.95 -8.62
CA LEU A 97 12.74 -12.47 -9.10
C LEU A 97 13.71 -11.33 -9.39
N ASP A 98 14.99 -11.61 -9.18
CA ASP A 98 16.06 -10.84 -9.79
C ASP A 98 16.73 -11.63 -10.93
N GLY A 99 17.55 -10.93 -11.73
CA GLY A 99 18.30 -11.55 -12.82
C GLY A 99 19.42 -12.49 -12.36
N SER A 100 19.66 -12.60 -11.05
CA SER A 100 20.69 -13.46 -10.45
C SER A 100 20.12 -14.80 -9.93
N GLY A 101 18.81 -15.01 -10.05
CA GLY A 101 18.12 -16.21 -9.58
C GLY A 101 17.68 -16.15 -8.12
N ARG A 102 17.85 -15.02 -7.42
CA ARG A 102 17.23 -14.84 -6.10
C ARG A 102 15.75 -14.57 -6.28
N SER A 103 15.01 -14.88 -5.22
CA SER A 103 13.57 -14.66 -5.21
C SER A 103 13.04 -14.30 -3.84
N LEU A 104 11.91 -13.62 -3.83
CA LEU A 104 11.21 -13.21 -2.62
C LEU A 104 9.72 -13.48 -2.76
N GLU A 105 9.14 -14.16 -1.77
CA GLU A 105 7.69 -14.30 -1.70
C GLU A 105 7.07 -13.06 -1.06
N VAL A 106 6.02 -12.53 -1.72
CA VAL A 106 5.20 -11.44 -1.23
C VAL A 106 3.82 -12.00 -0.89
N TRP A 107 3.39 -11.73 0.34
CA TRP A 107 2.19 -12.28 0.95
C TRP A 107 1.20 -11.14 1.27
N PRO A 108 0.16 -10.94 0.46
CA PRO A 108 -0.93 -10.03 0.78
C PRO A 108 -1.65 -10.41 2.08
N ARG A 109 -2.01 -9.40 2.89
CA ARG A 109 -2.74 -9.53 4.16
C ARG A 109 -3.92 -8.56 4.27
N ALA A 110 -4.41 -8.05 3.15
CA ALA A 110 -5.61 -7.23 3.13
C ALA A 110 -6.84 -8.10 3.46
N ALA A 111 -7.92 -7.46 3.92
CA ALA A 111 -9.21 -8.14 4.10
C ALA A 111 -9.75 -8.67 2.75
N ASP A 112 -9.52 -7.91 1.68
CA ASP A 112 -9.74 -8.31 0.30
C ASP A 112 -8.45 -8.08 -0.50
N ASN A 113 -7.86 -9.17 -1.01
CA ASN A 113 -6.65 -9.10 -1.82
C ASN A 113 -6.94 -8.94 -3.33
N SER A 114 -8.20 -8.99 -3.76
CA SER A 114 -8.57 -8.91 -5.19
C SER A 114 -7.95 -7.69 -5.88
N PRO A 115 -7.95 -6.47 -5.30
CA PRO A 115 -7.33 -5.31 -5.94
C PRO A 115 -5.81 -5.44 -6.16
N ILE A 116 -5.10 -6.18 -5.29
CA ILE A 116 -3.66 -6.45 -5.45
C ILE A 116 -3.45 -7.35 -6.67
N PHE A 117 -4.24 -8.43 -6.77
CA PHE A 117 -4.10 -9.40 -7.86
C PHE A 117 -4.61 -8.87 -9.19
N ASP A 118 -5.68 -8.05 -9.22
CA ASP A 118 -6.13 -7.34 -10.41
C ASP A 118 -5.04 -6.43 -10.97
N LYS A 119 -4.36 -5.69 -10.08
CA LYS A 119 -3.23 -4.83 -10.44
C LYS A 119 -2.08 -5.62 -11.04
N LEU A 120 -1.72 -6.76 -10.46
CA LEU A 120 -0.67 -7.65 -10.99
C LEU A 120 -1.06 -8.28 -12.33
N ALA A 121 -2.32 -8.69 -12.49
CA ALA A 121 -2.82 -9.30 -13.72
C ALA A 121 -2.72 -8.38 -14.95
N ALA A 122 -2.79 -7.06 -14.75
CA ALA A 122 -2.63 -6.08 -15.83
C ALA A 122 -1.21 -6.06 -16.43
N ARG A 123 -0.18 -6.36 -15.63
CA ARG A 123 1.25 -6.30 -16.02
C ARG A 123 2.06 -7.40 -15.30
N PRO A 124 1.81 -8.70 -15.60
CA PRO A 124 2.20 -9.83 -14.74
C PRO A 124 3.70 -10.17 -14.76
N SER A 125 4.47 -9.56 -15.66
CA SER A 125 5.91 -9.83 -15.83
C SER A 125 6.77 -8.57 -15.65
N ASP A 126 6.16 -7.46 -15.21
CA ASP A 126 6.83 -6.18 -15.18
C ASP A 126 7.71 -6.00 -13.95
N ARG A 127 8.62 -5.03 -14.05
CA ARG A 127 9.39 -4.59 -12.90
C ARG A 127 8.51 -3.69 -12.04
N ILE A 128 8.48 -4.00 -10.75
CA ILE A 128 7.73 -3.25 -9.76
C ILE A 128 8.62 -2.78 -8.63
N VAL A 129 8.20 -1.70 -8.00
CA VAL A 129 8.64 -1.27 -6.68
C VAL A 129 7.54 -1.71 -5.70
N VAL A 130 7.90 -2.56 -4.73
CA VAL A 130 7.00 -3.02 -3.67
C VAL A 130 7.46 -2.52 -2.31
N ARG A 131 6.55 -1.95 -1.53
CA ARG A 131 6.81 -1.54 -0.14
C ARG A 131 6.08 -2.46 0.82
N GLY A 132 6.78 -3.10 1.73
CA GLY A 132 6.15 -4.04 2.66
C GLY A 132 6.95 -4.27 3.93
N ARG A 133 6.39 -5.09 4.82
CA ARG A 133 6.99 -5.44 6.10
C ARG A 133 7.67 -6.80 6.01
N LEU A 134 8.93 -6.86 6.42
CA LEU A 134 9.72 -8.09 6.44
C LEU A 134 9.22 -9.05 7.52
N ALA A 135 9.27 -10.34 7.22
CA ALA A 135 9.06 -11.40 8.18
C ALA A 135 9.98 -12.59 7.91
N ALA A 136 10.36 -13.27 8.97
CA ALA A 136 11.14 -14.48 8.87
C ALA A 136 10.28 -15.64 8.35
N ILE A 137 10.92 -16.56 7.63
CA ILE A 137 10.36 -17.86 7.33
C ILE A 137 11.41 -18.93 7.56
N LYS A 138 11.06 -19.95 8.35
CA LYS A 138 11.88 -21.14 8.53
C LYS A 138 11.52 -22.13 7.44
N MET A 139 12.51 -22.56 6.68
CA MET A 139 12.37 -23.50 5.58
C MET A 139 13.09 -24.80 5.93
N PRO A 140 12.36 -25.82 6.40
CA PRO A 140 12.91 -27.16 6.56
C PRO A 140 13.39 -27.67 5.20
N THR A 141 14.56 -28.30 5.21
CA THR A 141 15.12 -29.06 4.09
C THR A 141 15.31 -30.51 4.54
N GLN A 142 15.69 -31.41 3.64
CA GLN A 142 15.81 -32.84 3.99
C GLN A 142 16.79 -33.12 5.14
N SER A 143 17.84 -32.31 5.31
CA SER A 143 18.90 -32.54 6.31
C SER A 143 19.13 -31.36 7.26
N THR A 144 18.52 -30.20 7.03
CA THR A 144 18.73 -28.98 7.83
C THR A 144 17.55 -28.02 7.75
N CYS A 145 17.62 -26.88 8.44
CA CYS A 145 16.65 -25.80 8.35
C CYS A 145 17.35 -24.51 7.91
N ARG A 146 16.79 -23.81 6.93
CA ARG A 146 17.29 -22.51 6.46
C ARG A 146 16.32 -21.39 6.81
N LEU A 147 16.86 -20.30 7.33
CA LEU A 147 16.14 -19.05 7.48
C LEU A 147 16.03 -18.37 6.10
N GLY A 148 14.83 -17.91 5.79
CA GLY A 148 14.53 -17.07 4.65
C GLY A 148 13.78 -15.81 5.08
N VAL A 149 13.48 -14.98 4.10
CA VAL A 149 12.72 -13.75 4.27
C VAL A 149 11.51 -13.78 3.34
N LYS A 150 10.40 -13.20 3.81
CA LYS A 150 9.22 -12.89 3.01
C LYS A 150 8.75 -11.47 3.30
N LEU A 151 7.93 -10.94 2.41
CA LEU A 151 7.37 -9.59 2.53
C LEU A 151 5.86 -9.65 2.71
N PHE A 152 5.33 -8.91 3.68
CA PHE A 152 3.89 -8.69 3.82
C PHE A 152 3.49 -7.34 3.24
N ILE A 153 2.38 -7.31 2.50
CA ILE A 153 1.73 -6.09 2.02
C ILE A 153 0.25 -6.10 2.40
N ASP A 154 -0.33 -4.92 2.56
CA ASP A 154 -1.70 -4.72 3.07
C ASP A 154 -2.59 -3.90 2.14
N HIS A 155 -2.05 -3.35 1.05
CA HIS A 155 -2.77 -2.46 0.14
C HIS A 155 -2.20 -2.53 -1.28
N PRO A 156 -3.01 -2.39 -2.36
CA PRO A 156 -2.50 -2.34 -3.74
C PRO A 156 -1.54 -1.18 -4.02
N ASP A 157 -1.64 -0.07 -3.28
CA ASP A 157 -0.72 1.08 -3.42
C ASP A 157 0.70 0.78 -2.93
N ARG A 158 0.90 -0.35 -2.26
CA ARG A 158 2.23 -0.87 -1.95
C ARG A 158 3.00 -1.31 -3.18
N ILE A 159 2.34 -1.46 -4.33
CA ILE A 159 2.94 -1.88 -5.59
C ILE A 159 2.93 -0.70 -6.56
N GLN A 160 4.06 -0.38 -7.16
CA GLN A 160 4.18 0.60 -8.23
C GLN A 160 4.86 -0.07 -9.41
N PHE A 161 4.27 0.03 -10.60
CA PHE A 161 4.96 -0.39 -11.81
C PHE A 161 5.95 0.68 -12.23
N GLN A 162 7.15 0.28 -12.65
CA GLN A 162 8.05 1.23 -13.29
C GLN A 162 7.51 1.57 -14.68
N GLU A 163 7.46 2.87 -14.97
CA GLU A 163 7.25 3.38 -16.32
C GLU A 163 8.49 3.02 -17.16
N LYS A 164 8.25 2.66 -18.42
CA LYS A 164 9.31 2.27 -19.35
C LYS A 164 9.97 3.49 -19.97
#